data_AF-A0A9D0QV13-F1
#
_entry.id   AF-A0A9D0QV13-F1
#
_cell.length_a   1.000
_cell.length_b   1.000
_cell.length_c   1.000
_cell.angle_alpha   90.00
_cell.angle_beta   90.00
_cell.angle_gamma   90.00
#
_symmetry.space_group_name_H-M   'P 1'
#
loop_
_entity.id
_entity.type
_entity.pdbx_description
1 polymer ?
#
loop_
_entity_poly.entity_id
_entity_poly.type
_entity_poly.pdbx_seq_one_letter_code
_entity_poly.pdbx_strand_id
1 'polypeptide(L)'
;MALNDDWFTEICTESGSAFSLKVKEKLHQEQTPFQRIEIYETERFGTLMVIDGFIMLSDYDNFLYHEMMSHPALFTHPDPKQV
;
A
#
# COMPACT_ATOMS: atom_id res chain seq x y z
N MET A 1 2.53 -19.46 -15.53
CA MET A 1 1.21 -18.84 -15.67
C MET A 1 1.44 -17.35 -15.49
N ALA A 2 1.44 -16.57 -16.57
CA ALA A 2 1.61 -15.12 -16.46
C ALA A 2 0.25 -14.51 -16.08
N LEU A 3 0.25 -13.58 -15.12
CA LEU A 3 -0.94 -12.78 -14.83
C LEU A 3 -1.28 -11.95 -16.08
N ASN A 4 -2.56 -11.73 -16.33
CA ASN A 4 -3.01 -10.83 -17.39
C ASN A 4 -2.88 -9.36 -16.94
N ASP A 5 -3.13 -8.41 -17.84
CA ASP A 5 -2.94 -6.96 -17.59
C ASP A 5 -3.85 -6.40 -16.47
N ASP A 6 -4.80 -7.18 -15.96
CA ASP A 6 -5.73 -6.81 -14.88
C ASP A 6 -5.12 -6.96 -13.47
N TRP A 7 -3.81 -7.21 -13.34
CA TRP A 7 -3.14 -7.38 -12.06
C TRP A 7 -2.06 -6.33 -11.86
N PHE A 8 -2.12 -5.63 -10.73
CA PHE A 8 -0.96 -4.90 -10.23
C PHE A 8 -0.04 -5.90 -9.53
N THR A 9 1.24 -5.93 -9.90
CA THR A 9 2.24 -6.84 -9.32
C THR A 9 3.44 -6.06 -8.83
N GLU A 10 3.65 -6.08 -7.51
CA GLU A 10 4.87 -5.62 -6.87
C GLU A 10 5.88 -6.76 -6.86
N ILE A 11 7.09 -6.52 -7.38
CA ILE A 11 8.15 -7.52 -7.47
C ILE A 11 9.26 -7.14 -6.48
N CYS A 12 9.52 -8.02 -5.52
CA CYS A 12 10.65 -7.89 -4.61
C CYS A 12 11.78 -8.84 -5.06
N THR A 13 12.66 -8.35 -5.93
CA THR A 13 13.76 -9.14 -6.50
C THR A 13 14.70 -9.69 -5.42
N GLU A 14 14.97 -8.93 -4.36
CA GLU A 14 15.88 -9.32 -3.28
C GLU A 14 15.39 -10.57 -2.53
N SER A 15 14.08 -10.68 -2.32
CA SER A 15 13.47 -11.84 -1.67
C SER A 15 13.06 -12.94 -2.67
N GLY A 16 13.18 -12.68 -3.98
CA GLY A 16 12.70 -13.58 -5.03
C GLY A 16 11.19 -13.79 -4.98
N SER A 17 10.43 -12.79 -4.50
CA SER A 17 8.98 -12.86 -4.32
C SER A 17 8.25 -11.76 -5.08
N ALA A 18 6.96 -11.96 -5.30
CA ALA A 18 6.07 -10.95 -5.86
C ALA A 18 4.72 -11.00 -5.15
N PHE A 19 4.08 -9.85 -5.02
CA PHE A 19 2.75 -9.70 -4.47
C PHE A 19 1.85 -9.05 -5.50
N SER A 20 0.72 -9.70 -5.79
CA SER A 20 -0.17 -9.28 -6.86
C SER A 20 -1.60 -9.09 -6.37
N LEU A 21 -2.18 -7.95 -6.72
CA LEU A 21 -3.58 -7.61 -6.44
C LEU A 21 -4.32 -7.38 -7.75
N LYS A 22 -5.50 -7.98 -7.86
CA LYS A 22 -6.34 -7.80 -9.05
C LYS A 22 -6.99 -6.42 -9.02
N VAL A 23 -6.76 -5.65 -10.08
CA VAL A 23 -7.23 -4.28 -10.24
C VAL A 23 -8.40 -4.23 -11.20
N LYS A 24 -9.36 -3.35 -10.90
CA LYS A 24 -10.47 -3.02 -11.81
C LYS A 24 -10.07 -1.89 -12.74
N GLU A 25 -9.54 -0.81 -12.17
CA GLU A 25 -9.11 0.36 -12.92
C GLU A 25 -8.06 1.19 -12.15
N LYS A 26 -7.38 2.07 -12.88
CA LYS A 26 -6.49 3.08 -12.33
C LYS A 26 -7.28 4.38 -12.11
N LEU A 27 -7.40 4.79 -10.85
CA LEU A 27 -8.16 5.97 -10.44
C LEU A 27 -7.36 7.26 -10.56
N HIS A 28 -6.04 7.21 -10.28
CA HIS A 28 -5.16 8.38 -10.35
C HIS A 28 -3.73 7.98 -10.69
N GLN A 29 -3.01 8.88 -11.35
CA GLN A 29 -1.56 8.78 -11.55
C GLN A 29 -0.95 10.16 -11.62
N GLU A 30 0.12 10.36 -10.86
CA GLU A 30 0.83 11.63 -10.78
C GLU A 30 2.33 11.40 -10.60
N GLN A 31 3.14 12.18 -11.31
CA GLN A 31 4.57 12.29 -11.06
C GLN A 31 4.85 13.58 -10.32
N THR A 32 5.30 13.47 -9.08
CA THR A 32 5.78 14.62 -8.29
C THR A 32 7.29 14.81 -8.50
N PRO A 33 7.90 15.90 -7.99
CA PRO A 33 9.36 16.04 -8.00
C PRO A 33 10.13 14.95 -7.23
N PHE A 34 9.44 14.17 -6.40
CA PHE A 34 10.06 13.19 -5.50
C PHE A 34 9.77 11.75 -5.90
N GLN A 35 8.53 11.48 -6.32
CA GLN A 35 8.02 10.12 -6.46
C GLN A 35 6.80 10.07 -7.40
N ARG A 36 6.57 8.90 -7.99
CA ARG A 36 5.38 8.58 -8.77
C ARG A 36 4.31 8.00 -7.86
N ILE A 37 3.14 8.60 -7.86
CA ILE A 37 1.99 8.17 -7.06
C ILE A 37 0.93 7.62 -8.00
N GLU A 38 0.42 6.43 -7.69
CA GLU A 38 -0.62 5.76 -8.46
C GLU A 38 -1.69 5.24 -7.50
N ILE A 39 -2.96 5.43 -7.87
CA ILE A 39 -4.11 4.95 -7.10
C ILE A 39 -4.93 4.03 -7.99
N TYR A 40 -5.26 2.84 -7.47
CA TYR A 40 -6.02 1.82 -8.19
C TYR A 40 -7.28 1.45 -7.40
N GLU A 41 -8.35 1.10 -8.10
CA GLU A 41 -9.46 0.35 -7.50
C GLU A 41 -9.16 -1.15 -7.65
N THR A 42 -9.20 -1.90 -6.56
CA THR A 42 -9.00 -3.36 -6.58
C THR A 42 -10.32 -4.11 -6.50
N GLU A 43 -10.29 -5.42 -6.80
CA GLU A 43 -11.50 -6.26 -6.68
C GLU A 43 -11.98 -6.43 -5.23
N ARG A 44 -11.04 -6.51 -4.27
CA ARG A 44 -11.36 -6.87 -2.88
C ARG A 44 -10.72 -5.99 -1.81
N PHE A 45 -9.57 -5.39 -2.10
CA PHE A 45 -8.79 -4.61 -1.12
C PHE A 45 -9.19 -3.13 -1.07
N GLY A 46 -10.26 -2.75 -1.79
CA GLY A 46 -10.70 -1.36 -1.91
C GLY A 46 -9.74 -0.54 -2.77
N THR A 47 -9.53 0.71 -2.40
CA THR A 47 -8.54 1.58 -3.03
C THR A 47 -7.12 1.19 -2.59
N LEU A 48 -6.24 1.04 -3.56
CA LEU A 48 -4.83 0.70 -3.39
C LEU A 48 -3.96 1.90 -3.75
N MET A 49 -3.08 2.28 -2.84
CA MET A 49 -2.08 3.33 -3.07
C MET A 49 -0.72 2.71 -3.34
N VAL A 50 -0.09 3.15 -4.44
CA VAL A 50 1.22 2.71 -4.89
C VAL A 50 2.13 3.92 -5.04
N ILE A 51 3.36 3.80 -4.55
CA ILE A 51 4.43 4.80 -4.74
C ILE A 51 5.62 4.11 -5.39
N ASP A 52 6.08 4.65 -6.51
CA ASP A 52 7.26 4.16 -7.26
C ASP A 52 7.23 2.64 -7.57
N GLY A 53 6.02 2.09 -7.73
CA GLY A 53 5.80 0.67 -7.99
C GLY A 53 5.69 -0.23 -6.75
N PHE A 54 5.75 0.34 -5.55
CA PHE A 54 5.57 -0.37 -4.28
C PHE A 54 4.20 -0.07 -3.68
N ILE A 55 3.54 -1.09 -3.14
CA ILE A 55 2.27 -0.97 -2.44
C ILE A 55 2.53 -0.31 -1.09
N MET A 56 1.81 0.78 -0.82
CA MET A 56 1.93 1.51 0.43
C MET A 56 0.87 1.08 1.42
N LEU A 57 -0.38 1.05 0.98
CA LEU A 57 -1.53 0.63 1.78
C LEU A 57 -2.76 0.36 0.91
N SER A 58 -3.71 -0.38 1.46
CA SER A 58 -5.06 -0.53 0.92
C SER A 58 -6.12 -0.21 1.97
N ASP A 59 -7.34 0.12 1.54
CA ASP A 59 -8.46 0.34 2.46
C ASP A 59 -8.72 -0.86 3.38
N TYR A 60 -8.49 -2.08 2.87
CA TYR A 60 -8.84 -3.30 3.59
C TYR A 60 -7.90 -3.62 4.75
N ASP A 61 -6.60 -3.30 4.64
CA ASP A 61 -5.57 -3.79 5.57
C ASP A 61 -4.69 -2.71 6.22
N ASN A 62 -4.83 -1.43 5.83
CA ASN A 62 -4.02 -0.34 6.39
C ASN A 62 -4.05 -0.27 7.93
N PHE A 63 -5.16 -0.65 8.56
CA PHE A 63 -5.31 -0.64 10.01
C PHE A 63 -4.29 -1.54 10.70
N LEU A 64 -3.92 -2.69 10.10
CA LEU A 64 -2.95 -3.61 10.69
C LEU A 64 -1.61 -2.95 10.89
N TYR A 65 -1.14 -2.19 9.89
CA TYR A 65 0.13 -1.50 9.96
C TYR A 65 0.04 -0.25 10.84
N HIS A 66 -0.96 0.61 10.61
CA HIS A 66 -1.06 1.89 11.31
C HIS A 66 -1.35 1.73 12.80
N GLU A 67 -2.24 0.81 13.20
CA GLU A 67 -2.50 0.55 14.61
C GLU A 67 -1.25 -0.03 15.29
N MET A 68 -0.58 -1.02 14.68
CA MET A 68 0.63 -1.61 15.28
C MET A 68 1.83 -0.68 15.28
N MET A 69 1.90 0.30 14.38
CA MET A 69 2.94 1.33 14.39
C MET A 69 2.66 2.39 15.46
N SER A 70 1.41 2.81 15.63
CA SER A 70 1.05 3.92 16.52
C SER A 70 0.74 3.48 17.95
N HIS A 71 -0.10 2.46 18.13
CA HIS A 71 -0.66 2.09 19.43
C HIS A 71 0.40 1.62 20.44
N PRO A 72 1.38 0.77 20.09
CA PRO A 72 2.41 0.39 21.06
C PRO A 72 3.16 1.61 21.64
N ALA A 73 3.49 2.61 20.82
CA ALA A 73 4.15 3.82 21.30
C ALA A 73 3.24 4.69 22.18
N LEU A 74 1.98 4.89 21.75
CA LEU A 74 1.03 5.74 22.48
C LEU A 74 0.56 5.13 23.81
N PHE A 75 0.37 3.81 23.88
CA PHE A 75 -0.12 3.15 25.09
C PHE A 75 0.98 2.77 26.10
N THR A 76 2.25 2.79 25.69
CA THR A 76 3.37 2.56 26.63
C THR A 76 3.85 3.85 27.29
N HIS A 77 3.60 5.00 26.66
CA HIS A 77 3.88 6.30 27.26
C HIS A 77 2.78 6.68 28.28
N PRO A 78 3.12 7.14 29.50
CA PRO A 78 2.12 7.36 30.56
C PRO A 78 1.16 8.55 30.31
N ASP A 79 1.58 9.56 29.54
CA ASP A 79 0.77 10.75 29.23
C ASP A 79 1.24 11.43 27.91
N PRO A 80 1.02 10.81 26.74
CA PRO A 80 1.48 11.37 25.46
C PRO A 80 0.67 12.61 25.07
N LYS A 81 1.33 13.78 25.00
CA LYS A 81 0.69 15.07 24.68
C LYS A 81 1.22 15.77 23.44
N GLN A 82 2.42 15.39 22.99
CA GLN A 82 3.07 15.91 21.79
C GLN A 82 3.68 14.70 21.07
N VAL A 83 3.18 14.44 19.87
CA VAL A 83 3.51 13.27 19.03
C VAL A 83 3.98 13.78 17.68
#